data_AF-A0A7I7LL23-F1
#
_entry.id   AF-A0A7I7LL23-F1
#
_cell.length_a   1.000
_cell.length_b   1.000
_cell.length_c   1.000
_cell.angle_alpha   90.00
_cell.angle_beta   90.00
_cell.angle_gamma   90.00
#
_symmetry.space_group_name_H-M   'P 1'
#
loop_
_entity.id
_entity.type
_entity.pdbx_description
1 polymer ?
#
loop_
_entity_poly.entity_id
_entity_poly.type
_entity_poly.pdbx_seq_one_letter_code
_entity_poly.pdbx_strand_id
1 'polypeptide(L)'
;MILTDQQQLVVDADGNFLLLACPGSGKTRSAAERTARLMHMPGVKVAACSYTNVGAERLGAVLASDLGIMLLHNNFLGTIHKFLLRHVVHPFAHLLGAERGPFIHEDDSWPQVRVHNDNAQRIGIDCFRRTPDGRLVVTDKPPSV
;
A
#
# COMPACT_ATOMS: atom_id res chain seq x y z
N MET A 1 -8.46 27.00 -10.35
CA MET A 1 -7.76 26.84 -11.64
C MET A 1 -8.60 25.90 -12.50
N ILE A 2 -8.71 26.16 -13.81
CA ILE A 2 -9.62 25.42 -14.71
C ILE A 2 -8.91 24.14 -15.22
N LEU A 3 -9.64 23.02 -15.28
CA LEU A 3 -9.16 21.75 -15.86
C LEU A 3 -9.20 21.80 -17.38
N THR A 4 -8.26 21.10 -18.04
CA THR A 4 -8.37 20.88 -19.49
C THR A 4 -9.43 19.82 -19.80
N ASP A 5 -9.94 19.79 -21.03
CA ASP A 5 -10.93 18.79 -21.45
C ASP A 5 -10.46 17.35 -21.19
N GLN A 6 -9.18 17.05 -21.45
CA GLN A 6 -8.60 15.73 -21.17
C GLN A 6 -8.57 15.41 -19.67
N GLN A 7 -8.26 16.39 -18.83
CA GLN A 7 -8.28 16.20 -17.37
C GLN A 7 -9.71 16.03 -16.87
N GLN A 8 -10.67 16.75 -17.44
CA GLN A 8 -12.09 16.62 -17.12
C GLN A 8 -12.61 15.22 -17.48
N LEU A 9 -12.23 14.68 -18.66
CA LEU A 9 -12.56 13.29 -19.03
C LEU A 9 -12.04 12.28 -18.01
N VAL A 10 -10.84 12.48 -17.45
CA VAL A 10 -10.30 11.63 -16.39
C VAL A 10 -11.08 11.76 -15.09
N VAL A 11 -11.56 12.96 -14.76
CA VAL A 11 -12.38 13.18 -13.55
C VAL A 11 -13.75 12.53 -13.70
N ASP A 12 -14.36 12.63 -14.88
CA ASP A 12 -15.72 12.18 -15.16
C ASP A 12 -15.83 10.71 -15.53
N ALA A 13 -14.74 10.06 -15.95
CA ALA A 13 -14.77 8.65 -16.32
C ALA A 13 -15.30 7.77 -15.16
N ASP A 14 -16.16 6.81 -15.45
CA ASP A 14 -16.64 5.84 -14.47
C ASP A 14 -15.90 4.51 -14.61
N GLY A 15 -15.97 3.68 -13.56
CA GLY A 15 -15.32 2.36 -13.55
C GLY A 15 -13.79 2.40 -13.52
N ASN A 16 -13.19 1.30 -13.96
CA ASN A 16 -11.74 1.09 -13.96
C ASN A 16 -11.13 1.57 -15.28
N PHE A 17 -10.01 2.29 -15.21
CA PHE A 17 -9.30 2.77 -16.38
C PHE A 17 -7.80 2.92 -16.08
N LEU A 18 -7.01 2.97 -17.16
CA LEU A 18 -5.58 3.25 -17.10
C LEU A 18 -5.32 4.65 -17.65
N LEU A 19 -4.72 5.51 -16.82
CA LEU A 19 -4.28 6.84 -17.25
C LEU A 19 -2.82 6.80 -17.67
N LEU A 20 -2.58 6.90 -18.97
CA LEU A 20 -1.23 7.13 -19.52
C LEU A 20 -0.96 8.64 -19.57
N ALA A 21 0.12 9.09 -18.95
CA ALA A 21 0.39 10.51 -18.77
C ALA A 21 1.88 10.84 -18.88
N CYS A 22 2.21 11.85 -19.70
CA CYS A 22 3.56 12.40 -19.77
C CYS A 22 3.90 13.19 -18.49
N PRO A 23 5.19 13.36 -18.14
CA PRO A 23 5.60 14.30 -17.09
C PRO A 23 5.00 15.70 -17.32
N GLY A 24 4.58 16.37 -16.24
CA GLY A 24 4.00 17.72 -16.32
C GLY A 24 2.54 17.82 -16.78
N SER A 25 1.91 16.75 -17.30
CA SER A 25 0.52 16.74 -17.80
C SER A 25 -0.59 16.98 -16.76
N GLY A 26 -0.24 17.14 -15.48
CA GLY A 26 -1.20 17.35 -14.40
C GLY A 26 -1.83 16.07 -13.84
N LYS A 27 -1.26 14.88 -14.10
CA LYS A 27 -1.74 13.58 -13.58
C LYS A 27 -2.15 13.58 -12.09
N THR A 28 -1.38 14.27 -11.24
CA THR A 28 -1.64 14.34 -9.80
C THR A 28 -2.87 15.21 -9.50
N ARG A 29 -3.08 16.29 -10.25
CA ARG A 29 -4.27 17.13 -10.15
C ARG A 29 -5.50 16.36 -10.59
N SER A 30 -5.46 15.70 -11.77
CA SER A 30 -6.59 14.88 -12.25
C SER A 30 -6.95 13.76 -11.27
N ALA A 31 -5.96 13.10 -10.67
CA ALA A 31 -6.19 12.09 -9.64
C ALA A 31 -6.85 12.68 -8.37
N ALA A 32 -6.44 13.88 -7.93
CA ALA A 32 -7.02 14.55 -6.78
C ALA A 32 -8.47 14.98 -7.04
N GLU A 33 -8.73 15.61 -8.19
CA GLU A 33 -10.06 16.06 -8.60
C GLU A 33 -11.03 14.87 -8.74
N ARG A 34 -10.56 13.77 -9.35
CA ARG A 34 -11.34 12.51 -9.40
C ARG A 34 -11.60 11.94 -8.01
N THR A 35 -10.59 11.93 -7.15
CA THR A 35 -10.72 11.48 -5.75
C THR A 35 -11.78 12.31 -5.03
N ALA A 36 -11.73 13.64 -5.16
CA ALA A 36 -12.73 14.55 -4.60
C ALA A 36 -14.14 14.24 -5.11
N ARG A 37 -14.34 14.08 -6.44
CA ARG A 37 -15.63 13.67 -7.02
C ARG A 37 -16.15 12.38 -6.39
N LEU A 38 -15.33 11.33 -6.37
CA LEU A 38 -15.72 10.01 -5.85
C LEU A 38 -16.06 10.05 -4.35
N MET A 39 -15.36 10.86 -3.55
CA MET A 39 -15.62 11.00 -2.13
C MET A 39 -16.99 11.64 -1.82
N HIS A 40 -17.57 12.40 -2.75
CA HIS A 40 -18.91 12.98 -2.60
C HIS A 40 -20.02 12.06 -3.08
N MET A 41 -19.69 10.93 -3.71
CA MET A 41 -20.70 9.96 -4.13
C MET A 41 -21.26 9.21 -2.91
N PRO A 42 -22.59 9.18 -2.71
CA PRO A 42 -23.20 8.49 -1.58
C PRO A 42 -22.80 7.02 -1.50
N GLY A 43 -22.35 6.57 -0.33
CA GLY A 43 -21.97 5.18 -0.08
C GLY A 43 -20.59 4.77 -0.61
N VAL A 44 -19.88 5.65 -1.33
CA VAL A 44 -18.54 5.36 -1.85
C VAL A 44 -17.49 5.65 -0.79
N LYS A 45 -16.53 4.74 -0.65
CA LYS A 45 -15.30 4.93 0.14
C LYS A 45 -14.11 4.86 -0.79
N VAL A 46 -13.22 5.84 -0.71
CA VAL A 46 -12.08 5.97 -1.61
C VAL A 46 -10.79 5.68 -0.87
N ALA A 47 -9.94 4.85 -1.48
CA ALA A 47 -8.57 4.64 -1.07
C ALA A 47 -7.62 5.24 -2.11
N ALA A 48 -7.20 6.48 -1.88
CA ALA A 48 -6.25 7.18 -2.73
C ALA A 48 -4.82 6.81 -2.33
N CYS A 49 -4.13 6.08 -3.20
CA CYS A 49 -2.82 5.51 -2.90
C CYS A 49 -1.72 6.06 -3.81
N SER A 50 -0.52 6.22 -3.27
CA SER A 50 0.72 6.40 -4.03
C SER A 50 1.74 5.32 -3.68
N TYR A 51 2.82 5.24 -4.45
CA TYR A 51 3.93 4.35 -4.12
C TYR A 51 4.81 4.94 -3.00
N THR A 52 5.00 6.26 -3.00
CA THR A 52 5.88 6.98 -2.07
C THR A 52 5.09 7.87 -1.11
N ASN A 53 5.65 8.15 0.07
CA ASN A 53 5.06 9.10 1.02
C ASN A 53 4.91 10.49 0.40
N VAL A 54 5.96 10.99 -0.27
CA VAL A 54 5.95 12.27 -0.99
C VAL A 54 4.83 12.33 -2.03
N GLY A 55 4.58 11.24 -2.76
CA GLY A 55 3.51 11.17 -3.74
C GLY A 55 2.11 11.25 -3.10
N ALA A 56 1.92 10.57 -1.96
CA ALA A 56 0.68 10.62 -1.20
C ALA A 56 0.45 11.99 -0.55
N GLU A 57 1.48 12.58 0.04
CA GLU A 57 1.46 13.93 0.62
C GLU A 57 1.11 14.97 -0.44
N ARG A 58 1.69 14.89 -1.63
CA ARG A 58 1.36 15.79 -2.74
C ARG A 58 -0.10 15.66 -3.15
N LEU A 59 -0.66 14.45 -3.20
CA LEU A 59 -2.07 14.23 -3.51
C LEU A 59 -2.98 14.86 -2.42
N GLY A 60 -2.61 14.69 -1.15
CA GLY A 60 -3.29 15.32 -0.02
C GLY A 60 -3.22 16.84 -0.03
N ALA A 61 -2.07 17.40 -0.40
CA ALA A 61 -1.90 18.85 -0.53
C ALA A 61 -2.81 19.43 -1.61
N VAL A 62 -2.96 18.77 -2.76
CA VAL A 62 -3.92 19.22 -3.79
C VAL A 62 -5.36 19.13 -3.25
N LEU A 63 -5.74 18.02 -2.61
CA LEU A 63 -7.08 17.88 -2.02
C LEU A 63 -7.38 18.98 -1.00
N ALA A 64 -6.48 19.22 -0.05
CA ALA A 64 -6.70 20.16 1.03
C ALA A 64 -6.53 21.63 0.59
N SER A 65 -5.41 21.97 -0.04
CA SER A 65 -5.02 23.35 -0.34
C SER A 65 -5.64 23.88 -1.62
N ASP A 66 -5.73 23.05 -2.68
CA ASP A 66 -6.23 23.51 -3.98
C ASP A 66 -7.75 23.33 -4.10
N LEU A 67 -8.31 22.28 -3.48
CA LEU A 67 -9.72 21.90 -3.62
C LEU A 67 -10.55 22.12 -2.34
N GLY A 68 -9.92 22.44 -1.20
CA GLY A 68 -10.63 22.63 0.06
C GLY A 68 -11.30 21.37 0.61
N ILE A 69 -10.85 20.19 0.18
CA ILE A 69 -11.45 18.90 0.55
C ILE A 69 -10.78 18.35 1.80
N MET A 70 -11.61 18.11 2.82
CA MET A 70 -11.22 17.33 3.98
C MET A 70 -11.51 15.85 3.77
N LEU A 71 -10.52 15.00 4.08
CA LEU A 71 -10.71 13.55 4.05
C LEU A 71 -11.73 13.12 5.10
N LEU A 72 -12.84 12.54 4.65
CA LEU A 72 -13.80 11.90 5.54
C LEU A 72 -13.17 10.68 6.22
N HIS A 73 -13.62 10.38 7.45
CA HIS A 73 -13.07 9.31 8.30
C HIS A 73 -13.06 7.91 7.67
N ASN A 74 -13.93 7.68 6.69
CA ASN A 74 -14.09 6.41 5.99
C ASN A 74 -13.24 6.29 4.71
N ASN A 75 -12.54 7.36 4.31
CA ASN A 75 -11.62 7.39 3.17
C ASN A 75 -10.17 7.19 3.64
N PHE A 76 -9.32 6.78 2.72
CA PHE A 76 -7.89 6.58 2.97
C PHE A 76 -7.04 7.40 2.00
N LEU A 77 -6.00 8.03 2.52
CA LEU A 77 -4.92 8.63 1.76
C LEU A 77 -3.57 8.15 2.32
N GLY A 78 -2.70 7.61 1.47
CA GLY A 78 -1.39 7.17 1.90
C GLY A 78 -0.64 6.37 0.85
N THR A 79 0.37 5.62 1.28
CA THR A 79 1.04 4.67 0.39
C THR A 79 0.22 3.39 0.24
N ILE A 80 0.41 2.68 -0.88
CA ILE A 80 -0.15 1.34 -1.07
C ILE A 80 0.29 0.37 0.06
N HIS A 81 1.53 0.49 0.53
CA HIS A 81 2.04 -0.31 1.65
C HIS A 81 1.25 -0.05 2.93
N LYS A 82 1.02 1.22 3.29
CA LYS A 82 0.24 1.58 4.48
C LYS A 82 -1.22 1.16 4.36
N PHE A 83 -1.80 1.24 3.16
CA PHE A 83 -3.14 0.73 2.88
C PHE A 83 -3.21 -0.77 3.16
N LEU A 84 -2.31 -1.54 2.55
CA LEU A 84 -2.26 -3.00 2.70
C LEU A 84 -2.04 -3.39 4.16
N LEU A 85 -1.11 -2.76 4.87
CA LEU A 85 -0.89 -3.04 6.29
C LEU A 85 -2.17 -2.78 7.10
N ARG A 86 -2.78 -1.61 6.96
CA ARG A 86 -3.93 -1.19 7.78
C ARG A 86 -5.21 -1.98 7.48
N HIS A 87 -5.50 -2.24 6.21
CA HIS A 87 -6.79 -2.76 5.76
C HIS A 87 -6.75 -4.23 5.34
N VAL A 88 -5.57 -4.82 5.16
CA VAL A 88 -5.41 -6.22 4.74
C VAL A 88 -4.58 -6.99 5.76
N VAL A 89 -3.32 -6.63 5.99
CA VAL A 89 -2.43 -7.47 6.81
C VAL A 89 -2.86 -7.47 8.27
N HIS A 90 -3.01 -6.31 8.93
CA HIS A 90 -3.39 -6.26 10.34
C HIS A 90 -4.76 -6.92 10.63
N PRO A 91 -5.84 -6.64 9.87
CA PRO A 91 -7.13 -7.24 10.13
C PRO A 91 -7.17 -8.77 9.94
N PHE A 92 -6.35 -9.30 9.03
CA PHE A 92 -6.40 -10.72 8.63
C PHE A 92 -5.17 -11.54 9.06
N ALA A 93 -4.22 -10.96 9.80
CA ALA A 93 -2.99 -11.66 10.23
C ALA A 93 -3.26 -12.93 11.02
N HIS A 94 -4.34 -12.95 11.82
CA HIS A 94 -4.77 -14.11 12.60
C HIS A 94 -5.07 -15.34 11.73
N LEU A 95 -5.51 -15.14 10.48
CA LEU A 95 -5.73 -16.24 9.52
C LEU A 95 -4.41 -16.92 9.11
N LEU A 96 -3.28 -16.25 9.30
CA LEU A 96 -1.95 -16.79 9.06
C LEU A 96 -1.32 -17.41 10.32
N GLY A 97 -2.04 -17.45 11.44
CA GLY A 97 -1.54 -17.95 12.73
C GLY A 97 -0.85 -16.89 13.59
N ALA A 98 -0.95 -15.61 13.24
CA ALA A 98 -0.36 -14.54 14.04
C ALA A 98 -1.21 -14.28 15.30
N GLU A 99 -0.63 -14.52 16.48
CA GLU A 99 -1.28 -14.22 17.77
C GLU A 99 -1.30 -12.71 18.08
N ARG A 100 -0.43 -11.94 17.42
CA ARG A 100 -0.31 -10.49 17.55
C ARG A 100 -0.25 -9.88 16.15
N GLY A 101 -0.47 -8.57 16.06
CA GLY A 101 -0.32 -7.86 14.80
C GLY A 101 1.09 -7.99 14.20
N PRO A 102 1.24 -8.00 12.87
CA PRO A 102 2.54 -7.98 12.22
C PRO A 102 3.36 -6.76 12.68
N PHE A 103 4.67 -6.95 12.80
CA PHE A 103 5.62 -5.86 13.05
C PHE A 103 6.50 -5.68 11.81
N ILE A 104 6.85 -4.42 11.53
CA ILE A 104 7.82 -4.09 10.49
C ILE A 104 9.19 -4.16 11.14
N HIS A 105 10.07 -4.98 10.60
CA HIS A 105 11.47 -5.04 11.01
C HIS A 105 12.26 -4.05 10.16
N GLU A 106 12.97 -3.12 10.80
CA GLU A 106 13.71 -2.04 10.13
C GLU A 106 15.21 -2.31 10.03
N ASP A 107 15.72 -3.31 10.75
CA ASP A 107 17.11 -3.73 10.73
C ASP A 107 17.30 -4.92 9.77
N ASP A 108 18.52 -5.12 9.28
CA ASP A 108 18.91 -6.32 8.55
C ASP A 108 19.27 -7.48 9.51
N SER A 109 19.31 -7.21 10.83
CA SER A 109 19.60 -8.20 11.87
C SER A 109 18.39 -9.08 12.23
N TRP A 110 18.07 -10.01 11.32
CA TRP A 110 16.97 -10.95 11.53
C TRP A 110 17.23 -11.93 12.69
N PRO A 111 16.23 -12.19 13.55
CA PRO A 111 16.33 -13.22 14.58
C PRO A 111 16.71 -14.58 14.00
N GLN A 112 17.62 -15.27 14.69
CA GLN A 112 18.11 -16.58 14.31
C GLN A 112 17.32 -17.69 15.01
N VAL A 113 16.94 -18.72 14.27
CA VAL A 113 16.23 -19.90 14.78
C VAL A 113 17.15 -21.12 14.73
N ARG A 114 17.13 -21.94 15.79
CA ARG A 114 17.86 -23.20 15.83
C ARG A 114 17.17 -24.24 14.96
N VAL A 115 17.94 -24.94 14.14
CA VAL A 115 17.45 -26.05 13.33
C VAL A 115 17.73 -27.36 14.07
N HIS A 116 16.75 -28.26 14.16
CA HIS A 116 16.88 -29.56 14.83
C HIS A 116 17.41 -29.54 16.28
N ASN A 117 17.19 -28.45 17.02
CA ASN A 117 17.78 -28.22 18.36
C ASN A 117 19.32 -28.21 18.40
N ASP A 118 19.99 -28.09 17.25
CA ASP A 118 21.44 -27.95 17.16
C ASP A 118 21.84 -26.47 17.29
N ASN A 119 22.76 -26.17 18.19
CA ASN A 119 23.30 -24.82 18.38
C ASN A 119 24.21 -24.38 17.22
N ALA A 120 24.82 -25.33 16.51
CA ALA A 120 25.69 -25.09 15.37
C ALA A 120 24.90 -24.82 14.08
N GLN A 121 23.63 -25.24 14.01
CA GLN A 121 22.77 -25.01 12.85
C GLN A 121 21.74 -23.92 13.16
N ARG A 122 22.04 -22.69 12.73
CA ARG A 122 21.17 -21.53 12.86
C ARG A 122 20.85 -20.95 11.50
N ILE A 123 19.60 -20.54 11.33
CA ILE A 123 19.13 -19.83 10.13
C ILE A 123 18.36 -18.58 10.54
N GLY A 124 18.52 -17.50 9.77
CA GLY A 124 17.75 -16.28 9.96
C GLY A 124 16.29 -16.49 9.59
N ILE A 125 15.38 -15.82 10.28
CA ILE A 125 13.95 -15.91 9.96
C ILE A 125 13.63 -15.36 8.55
N ASP A 126 14.49 -14.51 8.00
CA ASP A 126 14.45 -14.00 6.62
C ASP A 126 14.67 -15.08 5.55
N CYS A 127 15.28 -16.21 5.92
CA CYS A 127 15.36 -17.38 5.05
C CYS A 127 13.99 -18.03 4.85
N PHE A 128 13.00 -17.77 5.70
CA PHE A 128 11.66 -18.35 5.56
C PHE A 128 10.76 -17.45 4.70
N ARG A 129 10.22 -18.01 3.62
CA ARG A 129 9.26 -17.34 2.73
C ARG A 129 7.95 -18.09 2.73
N ARG A 130 6.83 -17.37 2.81
CA ARG A 130 5.51 -17.94 2.54
C ARG A 130 5.13 -17.67 1.09
N THR A 131 4.86 -18.74 0.36
CA THR A 131 4.43 -18.71 -1.03
C THR A 131 2.96 -18.30 -1.14
N PRO A 132 2.49 -17.83 -2.32
CA PRO A 132 1.09 -17.46 -2.52
C PRO A 132 0.09 -18.60 -2.29
N ASP A 133 0.50 -19.86 -2.50
CA ASP A 133 -0.29 -21.07 -2.20
C ASP A 133 -0.21 -21.49 -0.72
N GLY A 134 0.41 -20.68 0.13
CA GLY A 134 0.40 -20.83 1.58
C GLY A 134 1.51 -21.70 2.15
N ARG A 135 2.39 -22.27 1.31
CA ARG A 135 3.53 -23.10 1.77
C ARG A 135 4.64 -22.24 2.35
N LEU A 136 5.24 -22.72 3.44
CA LEU A 136 6.47 -22.16 3.98
C LEU A 136 7.66 -22.83 3.28
N VAL A 137 8.54 -22.03 2.68
CA VAL A 137 9.77 -22.48 2.03
C VAL A 137 10.97 -21.81 2.68
N VAL A 138 12.12 -22.50 2.71
CA VAL A 138 13.39 -21.95 3.17
C VAL A 138 14.25 -21.63 1.95
N THR A 139 14.55 -20.36 1.75
CA THR A 139 15.53 -19.86 0.78
C THR A 139 16.92 -19.89 1.41
N ASP A 140 17.95 -20.23 0.65
CA ASP A 140 19.34 -20.35 1.13
C ASP A 140 19.50 -21.34 2.29
N LYS A 141 19.13 -22.60 2.05
CA LYS A 141 19.43 -23.68 3.00
C LYS A 141 20.94 -23.69 3.29
N PRO A 142 21.38 -23.68 4.56
CA PRO A 142 22.77 -23.95 4.86
C PRO A 142 23.14 -25.31 4.22
N PRO A 143 24.36 -25.44 3.66
CA PRO A 143 24.78 -26.70 3.04
C PRO A 143 24.52 -27.84 4.02
N SER A 144 23.76 -28.82 3.56
CA SER A 144 23.38 -29.99 4.35
C SER A 144 24.64 -30.69 4.88
N VAL A 145 24.66 -30.94 6.19
CA VAL A 145 25.53 -31.94 6.82
C VAL A 145 25.01 -33.33 6.51
#